data_AF-A0A1S8WMY4-F1
#
_entry.id   AF-A0A1S8WMY4-F1
#
_cell.length_a   1.000
_cell.length_b   1.000
_cell.length_c   1.000
_cell.angle_alpha   90.00
_cell.angle_beta   90.00
_cell.angle_gamma   90.00
#
_symmetry.space_group_name_H-M   'P 1'
#
loop_
_entity.id
_entity.type
_entity.pdbx_description
1 polymer ?
#
loop_
_entity_poly.entity_id
_entity_poly.type
_entity_poly.pdbx_seq_one_letter_code
_entity_poly.pdbx_strand_id
1 'polypeptide(L)' 'MPVVSDDLARAYQTPLVDGEPEPDWVARERDQYQKHRDIDHNGFMDRTEVGEWVMPTGYDPVEAETQHLFYHADVDK' A
#
# COMPACT_ATOMS: atom_id res chain seq x y z
N MET A 1 5.76 -20.89 7.99
CA MET A 1 5.58 -19.46 8.30
C MET A 1 4.12 -19.09 8.04
N PRO A 2 3.20 -19.31 9.02
CA PRO A 2 1.76 -19.06 8.84
C PRO A 2 1.34 -17.60 9.08
N VAL A 3 2.23 -16.75 9.61
CA VAL A 3 1.88 -15.39 10.08
C VAL A 3 1.53 -14.41 8.94
N VAL A 4 2.12 -14.59 7.76
CA VAL A 4 2.00 -13.63 6.64
C VAL A 4 0.60 -13.65 6.00
N SER A 5 -0.05 -14.82 5.94
CA SER A 5 -1.37 -14.96 5.31
C SER A 5 -2.48 -14.38 6.18
N ASP A 6 -2.43 -14.59 7.50
CA ASP A 6 -3.41 -14.05 8.44
C ASP A 6 -3.41 -12.51 8.49
N ASP A 7 -2.22 -11.89 8.44
CA ASP A 7 -2.11 -10.43 8.46
C ASP A 7 -2.70 -9.78 7.20
N LEU A 8 -2.54 -10.42 6.03
CA LEU A 8 -3.14 -9.95 4.77
C LEU A 8 -4.67 -10.12 4.76
N ALA A 9 -5.17 -11.27 5.24
CA ALA A 9 -6.59 -11.52 5.38
C ALA A 9 -7.28 -10.46 6.25
N ARG A 10 -6.62 -10.10 7.36
CA ARG A 10 -7.10 -9.06 8.29
C ARG A 10 -7.09 -7.67 7.65
N ALA A 11 -6.03 -7.30 6.93
CA ALA A 11 -5.90 -5.99 6.30
C ALA A 11 -7.01 -5.72 5.26
N TYR A 12 -7.34 -6.73 4.47
CA TYR A 12 -8.35 -6.63 3.41
C TYR A 12 -9.75 -7.10 3.82
N GLN A 13 -9.97 -7.38 5.11
CA GLN A 13 -11.24 -7.88 5.65
C GLN A 13 -11.78 -9.09 4.86
N THR A 14 -10.88 -9.91 4.31
CA THR A 14 -11.21 -11.03 3.43
C THR A 14 -10.73 -12.30 4.11
N PRO A 15 -11.63 -13.20 4.55
CA PRO A 15 -11.21 -14.43 5.20
C PRO A 15 -10.47 -15.32 4.19
N LEU A 16 -9.25 -15.72 4.53
CA LEU A 16 -8.56 -16.83 3.85
C LEU A 16 -9.06 -18.13 4.49
N VAL A 17 -9.52 -19.07 3.66
CA VAL A 17 -10.02 -20.37 4.11
C VAL A 17 -8.93 -21.40 3.91
N ASP A 18 -8.53 -22.08 4.99
CA ASP A 18 -7.56 -23.16 4.92
C ASP A 18 -8.04 -24.29 4.00
N GLY A 19 -7.25 -24.59 2.96
CA GLY A 19 -7.54 -25.64 1.97
C GLY A 19 -8.07 -25.13 0.63
N GLU A 20 -8.46 -23.86 0.53
CA GLU A 20 -8.76 -23.20 -0.74
C GLU A 20 -7.47 -22.70 -1.42
N PRO A 21 -7.44 -22.62 -2.77
CA PRO A 21 -6.31 -22.03 -3.47
C PRO A 21 -6.15 -20.56 -3.05
N GLU A 22 -4.88 -20.13 -2.96
CA GLU A 22 -4.56 -18.76 -2.63
C GLU A 22 -5.19 -17.79 -3.65
N PRO A 23 -5.89 -16.73 -3.19
CA PRO A 23 -6.47 -15.75 -4.09
C PRO A 23 -5.43 -14.96 -4.88
N ASP A 24 -5.75 -14.60 -6.13
CA ASP A 24 -4.86 -13.83 -7.02
C ASP A 24 -4.40 -12.49 -6.43
N TRP A 25 -5.24 -11.87 -5.59
CA TRP A 25 -4.88 -10.60 -4.95
C TRP A 25 -3.71 -10.76 -3.98
N VAL A 26 -3.56 -11.91 -3.32
CA VAL A 26 -2.46 -12.18 -2.39
C VAL A 26 -1.13 -12.27 -3.15
N ALA A 27 -1.13 -12.94 -4.30
CA ALA A 27 0.02 -13.01 -5.18
C ALA A 27 0.40 -11.62 -5.71
N ARG A 28 -0.59 -10.83 -6.12
CA ARG A 28 -0.37 -9.44 -6.56
C ARG A 28 0.17 -8.57 -5.44
N GLU A 29 -0.33 -8.69 -4.22
CA GLU A 29 0.15 -7.92 -3.07
C GLU A 29 1.62 -8.23 -2.76
N ARG A 30 2.00 -9.51 -2.79
CA ARG A 30 3.41 -9.91 -2.64
C ARG A 30 4.31 -9.32 -3.72
N ASP A 31 3.85 -9.35 -4.97
CA ASP A 31 4.59 -8.76 -6.09
C ASP A 31 4.75 -7.23 -5.93
N GLN A 32 3.68 -6.53 -5.52
CA GLN A 32 3.72 -5.10 -5.24
C GLN A 32 4.66 -4.76 -4.09
N TYR A 33 4.64 -5.56 -3.02
CA TYR A 33 5.53 -5.39 -1.88
C TYR A 33 7.00 -5.51 -2.31
N GLN A 34 7.35 -6.62 -2.97
CA GLN A 34 8.74 -6.87 -3.38
C GLN A 34 9.25 -5.86 -4.41
N LYS A 35 8.40 -5.31 -5.27
CA LYS A 35 8.81 -4.36 -6.31
C LYS A 35 8.87 -2.91 -5.85
N HIS A 36 8.03 -2.52 -4.89
CA HIS A 36 7.75 -1.10 -4.62
C HIS A 36 7.74 -0.71 -3.14
N ARG A 37 7.81 -1.68 -2.22
CA ARG A 37 7.79 -1.41 -0.77
C ARG A 37 9.14 -1.77 -0.13
N ASP A 38 9.63 -2.97 -0.42
CA ASP A 38 10.93 -3.46 0.02
C ASP A 38 12.01 -3.02 -0.98
N ILE A 39 12.58 -1.83 -0.74
CA ILE A 39 13.50 -1.17 -1.68
C ILE A 39 14.87 -1.85 -1.60
N ASP A 40 15.31 -2.21 -0.40
CA ASP A 40 16.60 -2.87 -0.19
C ASP A 40 16.55 -4.41 -0.35
N HIS A 41 15.36 -4.96 -0.56
CA HIS A 41 15.06 -6.37 -0.79
C HIS A 41 15.45 -7.28 0.38
N ASN A 42 15.40 -6.76 1.61
CA ASN A 42 15.73 -7.51 2.82
C ASN A 42 14.55 -8.33 3.36
N GLY A 43 13.36 -8.19 2.77
CA GLY A 43 12.13 -8.87 3.15
C GLY A 43 11.30 -8.14 4.21
N PHE A 44 11.75 -6.98 4.69
CA PHE A 44 11.12 -6.15 5.71
C PHE A 44 11.04 -4.71 5.23
N MET A 45 10.11 -3.95 5.80
CA MET A 45 10.01 -2.53 5.54
C MET A 45 10.57 -1.77 6.74
N ASP A 46 11.71 -1.14 6.55
CA ASP A 46 12.34 -0.34 7.60
C ASP A 46 11.69 1.04 7.76
N ARG A 47 12.12 1.82 8.75
CA ARG A 47 11.53 3.14 9.03
C ARG A 47 11.71 4.11 7.87
N THR A 48 12.81 4.00 7.12
CA THR A 48 13.12 4.84 5.97
C THR A 48 12.17 4.52 4.83
N GLU A 49 11.98 3.24 4.53
CA GLU A 49 11.09 2.76 3.47
C GLU A 49 9.62 3.05 3.80
N VAL A 50 9.20 2.85 5.06
CA VAL A 50 7.86 3.27 5.51
C VAL A 50 7.70 4.79 5.35
N GLY A 51 8.74 5.56 5.68
CA GLY A 51 8.76 7.01 5.53
C GLY A 51 8.53 7.43 4.08
N GLU A 52 9.31 6.86 3.16
CA GLU A 52 9.18 7.10 1.72
C GLU A 52 7.83 6.66 1.16
N TRP A 53 7.25 5.58 1.68
CA TRP A 53 5.91 5.13 1.28
C TRP A 53 4.80 6.07 1.74
N VAL A 54 4.87 6.56 2.99
CA VAL A 54 3.85 7.45 3.57
C VAL A 54 4.00 8.88 3.04
N MET A 55 5.23 9.34 2.85
CA MET A 55 5.57 10.67 2.38
C MET A 55 6.75 10.58 1.42
N PRO A 56 6.47 10.35 0.13
CA PRO A 56 7.52 10.20 -0.87
C PRO A 56 8.39 11.45 -0.96
N THR A 57 9.69 11.24 -1.15
CA THR A 57 10.64 12.34 -1.32
C THR A 57 10.28 13.14 -2.58
N GLY A 58 10.05 14.44 -2.40
CA GLY A 58 9.65 15.33 -3.51
C GLY A 58 8.15 15.39 -3.76
N TYR A 59 7.32 14.71 -2.95
CA TYR A 59 5.88 14.97 -2.93
C TYR A 59 5.60 16.30 -2.21
N ASP A 60 4.89 17.23 -2.86
CA ASP A 60 4.41 18.46 -2.24
C ASP A 60 2.95 18.27 -1.77
N PRO A 61 2.72 18.01 -0.47
CA PRO A 61 1.38 17.81 0.06
C PRO A 61 0.55 19.09 0.03
N VAL A 62 1.18 20.28 0.09
CA VAL A 62 0.47 21.56 0.11
C VAL A 62 -0.08 21.86 -1.29
N GLU A 63 0.71 21.65 -2.33
CA GLU A 63 0.26 21.81 -3.70
C GLU A 63 -0.85 20.82 -4.04
N ALA A 64 -0.66 19.53 -3.72
CA ALA A 64 -1.66 18.49 -3.98
C ALA A 64 -3.01 18.80 -3.31
N GLU A 65 -2.98 19.22 -2.03
CA GLU A 65 -4.18 19.59 -1.31
C GLU A 65 -4.81 20.88 -1.85
N THR A 66 -4.00 21.87 -2.22
CA THR A 66 -4.50 23.11 -2.83
C THR A 66 -5.26 22.83 -4.13
N GLN A 67 -4.72 21.95 -4.98
CA GLN A 67 -5.41 21.50 -6.20
C GLN A 67 -6.68 20.72 -5.90
N HIS A 68 -6.67 19.84 -4.89
CA HIS A 68 -7.85 19.12 -4.42
C HIS A 68 -8.96 20.09 -3.99
N LEU A 69 -8.61 21.09 -3.18
CA LEU A 69 -9.54 22.12 -2.72
C LEU A 69 -10.14 22.91 -3.89
N PHE A 70 -9.33 23.36 -4.85
CA PHE A 70 -9.84 24.06 -6.03
C PHE A 70 -10.79 23.19 -6.86
N TYR A 71 -10.42 21.92 -7.11
CA TYR A 71 -11.24 21.01 -7.89
C TYR A 71 -12.62 20.76 -7.26
N HIS A 72 -12.70 20.69 -5.93
CA HIS A 72 -13.96 20.46 -5.21
C HIS A 72 -14.75 21.73 -4.90
N ALA A 73 -14.09 22.90 -4.85
CA ALA A 73 -14.72 24.19 -4.57
C ALA A 73 -15.24 24.90 -5.82
N ASP A 74 -14.72 24.58 -7.01
CA ASP A 74 -15.19 25.12 -8.29
C ASP A 74 -16.52 24.44 -8.69
N VAL A 75 -17.63 25.14 -8.43
CA VAL A 75 -19.00 24.66 -8.67
C VAL A 75 -19.42 24.87 -10.13
N ASP A 76 -18.69 25.69 -10.89
CA ASP A 76 -19.10 26.24 -12.18
C ASP A 76 -18.17 25.99 -13.39
N LYS A 77 -16.98 25.39 -13.23
CA LYS A 77 -16.08 24.84 -14.28
C LYS A 77 -16.09 25.48 -15.67
#